data_AF-U6DSF3-F1
#
_entry.id   AF-U6DSF3-F1
#
_cell.length_a   1.000
_cell.length_b   1.000
_cell.length_c   1.000
_cell.angle_alpha   90.00
_cell.angle_beta   90.00
_cell.angle_gamma   90.00
#
_symmetry.space_group_name_H-M   'P 1'
#
loop_
_entity.id
_entity.type
_entity.pdbx_description
1 polymer ?
#
loop_
_entity_poly.entity_id
_entity_poly.type
_entity_poly.pdbx_seq_one_letter_code
_entity_poly.pdbx_strand_id
1 'polypeptide(L)'
;NGSGTSEDLFWKLDALQTFIRDLHWPEEEFGKHLEQRLKLMASDMIESCVKRTRIAFEVKLQKTSRSTDFRVPQSICTMFNVMVDAKAQSTKLCSMEMGQEHQYHSKID
;
A
#
# COMPACT_ATOMS: atom_id res chain seq x y z
N ASN A 1 12.94 -7.30 7.54
CA ASN A 1 12.90 -8.26 6.43
C ASN A 1 11.56 -8.18 5.71
N GLY A 2 11.27 -7.04 5.08
CA GLY A 2 10.27 -6.97 4.03
C GLY A 2 10.85 -7.52 2.73
N SER A 3 10.01 -7.67 1.70
CA SER A 3 10.53 -7.95 0.36
C SER A 3 11.07 -6.63 -0.22
N GLY A 4 12.25 -6.64 -0.83
CA GLY A 4 12.83 -5.40 -1.40
C GLY A 4 11.89 -4.69 -2.38
N THR A 5 11.00 -5.43 -3.05
CA THR A 5 9.96 -4.89 -3.94
C THR A 5 8.86 -4.14 -3.19
N SER A 6 8.41 -4.63 -2.04
CA SER A 6 7.38 -3.94 -1.23
C SER A 6 7.94 -2.72 -0.52
N GLU A 7 9.18 -2.80 -0.04
CA GLU A 7 9.87 -1.67 0.60
C GLU A 7 10.10 -0.52 -0.41
N ASP A 8 10.56 -0.83 -1.62
CA ASP A 8 10.73 0.15 -2.71
C ASP A 8 9.40 0.80 -3.12
N LEU A 9 8.32 0.02 -3.18
CA LEU A 9 6.98 0.56 -3.45
C LEU A 9 6.56 1.59 -2.40
N PHE A 10 6.67 1.25 -1.12
CA PHE A 10 6.27 2.15 -0.04
C PHE A 10 7.14 3.41 0.00
N TRP A 11 8.45 3.26 -0.20
CA TRP A 11 9.38 4.37 -0.26
C TRP A 11 9.06 5.32 -1.42
N LYS A 12 8.76 4.81 -2.61
CA LYS A 12 8.38 5.63 -3.77
C LYS A 12 7.10 6.42 -3.54
N LEU A 13 6.09 5.80 -2.92
CA LEU A 13 4.84 6.47 -2.56
C LEU A 13 5.07 7.60 -1.56
N ASP A 14 5.88 7.35 -0.52
CA ASP A 14 6.23 8.34 0.51
C ASP A 14 7.03 9.53 -0.07
N ALA A 15 8.02 9.22 -0.92
CA ALA A 15 8.82 10.22 -1.62
C ALA A 15 7.95 11.10 -2.54
N LEU A 16 7.01 10.49 -3.27
CA LEU A 16 6.11 11.22 -4.16
C LEU A 16 5.12 12.10 -3.36
N GLN A 17 4.59 11.61 -2.24
CA GLN A 17 3.71 12.41 -1.36
C GLN A 17 4.45 13.61 -0.77
N THR A 18 5.68 13.38 -0.31
CA THR A 18 6.54 14.46 0.19
C THR A 18 6.85 15.48 -0.89
N PHE A 19 7.22 15.02 -2.09
CA PHE A 19 7.47 15.91 -3.22
C PHE A 19 6.26 16.79 -3.55
N ILE A 20 5.06 16.23 -3.62
CA ILE A 20 3.84 16.99 -3.94
C ILE A 20 3.51 18.01 -2.85
N ARG A 21 3.69 17.65 -1.58
CA ARG A 21 3.45 18.57 -0.45
C ARG A 21 4.44 19.73 -0.41
N ASP A 22 5.71 19.46 -0.73
CA ASP A 22 6.78 20.44 -0.64
C ASP A 22 6.82 21.40 -1.85
N LEU A 23 5.92 21.21 -2.82
CA LEU A 23 5.72 22.14 -3.92
C LEU A 23 4.92 23.37 -3.47
N HIS A 24 5.41 24.55 -3.85
CA HIS A 24 4.75 25.82 -3.62
C HIS A 24 3.69 26.04 -4.71
N TRP A 25 2.58 25.32 -4.63
CA TRP A 25 1.51 25.41 -5.61
C TRP A 25 0.96 26.84 -5.67
N PRO A 26 0.83 27.44 -6.85
CA PRO A 26 0.22 28.77 -6.99
C PRO A 26 -1.27 28.76 -6.59
N GLU A 27 -1.93 27.61 -6.76
CA GLU A 27 -3.31 27.36 -6.36
C GLU A 27 -3.35 26.22 -5.33
N GLU A 28 -3.71 26.52 -4.09
CA GLU A 28 -3.75 25.51 -3.02
C GLU A 28 -4.75 24.37 -3.29
N GLU A 29 -5.86 24.67 -3.96
CA GLU A 29 -6.90 23.68 -4.29
C GLU A 29 -6.36 22.61 -5.24
N PHE A 30 -5.52 23.00 -6.21
CA PHE A 30 -4.85 22.06 -7.09
C PHE A 30 -3.91 21.11 -6.32
N GLY A 31 -3.13 21.66 -5.39
CA GLY A 31 -2.26 20.87 -4.51
C GLY A 31 -3.05 19.84 -3.70
N LYS A 32 -4.18 20.25 -3.12
CA LYS A 32 -5.09 19.36 -2.37
C LYS A 32 -5.70 18.26 -3.25
N HIS A 33 -6.16 18.61 -4.45
CA HIS A 33 -6.69 17.62 -5.41
C HIS A 33 -5.64 16.60 -5.83
N LEU A 34 -4.41 17.04 -6.06
CA LEU A 34 -3.32 16.15 -6.42
C LEU A 34 -2.93 15.22 -5.25
N GLU A 35 -2.86 15.75 -4.03
CA GLU A 35 -2.63 14.97 -2.82
C GLU A 35 -3.71 13.89 -2.64
N GLN A 36 -4.99 14.24 -2.80
CA GLN A 36 -6.10 13.30 -2.70
C GLN A 36 -5.99 12.18 -3.74
N ARG A 37 -5.71 12.52 -5.01
CA ARG A 37 -5.50 11.53 -6.08
C ARG A 37 -4.33 10.60 -5.78
N LEU A 38 -3.27 11.13 -5.18
CA LEU A 38 -2.11 10.33 -4.80
C LEU A 38 -2.42 9.38 -3.63
N LYS A 39 -3.22 9.81 -2.64
CA LYS A 39 -3.69 8.93 -1.56
C LYS A 39 -4.51 7.75 -2.10
N LEU A 40 -5.38 8.01 -3.09
CA LEU A 40 -6.14 6.96 -3.77
C LEU A 40 -5.23 5.98 -4.51
N MET A 41 -4.30 6.50 -5.30
CA MET A 41 -3.31 5.68 -6.00
C MET A 41 -2.49 4.83 -5.02
N ALA A 42 -2.04 5.43 -3.91
CA ALA A 42 -1.32 4.71 -2.86
C ALA A 42 -2.17 3.58 -2.27
N SER A 43 -3.44 3.85 -1.97
CA SER A 43 -4.40 2.85 -1.47
C SER A 43 -4.53 1.67 -2.42
N ASP A 44 -4.77 1.93 -3.71
CA ASP A 44 -4.95 0.89 -4.73
C ASP A 44 -3.68 0.04 -4.91
N MET A 45 -2.51 0.68 -4.90
CA MET A 45 -1.22 0.00 -5.03
C MET A 45 -0.91 -0.87 -3.81
N ILE A 46 -1.16 -0.36 -2.59
CA ILE A 46 -0.98 -1.11 -1.35
C ILE A 46 -1.96 -2.29 -1.31
N GLU A 47 -3.23 -2.08 -1.65
CA GLU A 47 -4.24 -3.14 -1.69
C GLU A 47 -3.85 -4.24 -2.68
N SER A 48 -3.39 -3.86 -3.88
CA SER A 48 -2.88 -4.80 -4.89
C SER A 48 -1.64 -5.57 -4.41
N CYS A 49 -0.76 -4.92 -3.64
CA CYS A 49 0.37 -5.58 -3.00
C CYS A 49 -0.08 -6.63 -1.97
N VAL A 50 -1.00 -6.24 -1.07
CA VAL A 50 -1.54 -7.11 -0.02
C VAL A 50 -2.28 -8.30 -0.61
N LYS A 51 -3.16 -8.08 -1.60
CA LYS A 51 -3.89 -9.15 -2.29
C LYS A 51 -2.95 -10.20 -2.88
N ARG A 52 -1.90 -9.77 -3.60
CA ARG A 52 -0.90 -10.69 -4.17
C ARG A 52 -0.13 -11.46 -3.10
N THR A 53 0.34 -10.77 -2.06
CA THR A 53 1.08 -11.40 -0.96
C THR A 53 0.22 -12.40 -0.20
N ARG A 54 -1.05 -12.08 0.05
CA ARG A 54 -2.01 -12.97 0.70
C ARG A 54 -2.24 -14.25 -0.09
N ILE A 55 -2.49 -14.14 -1.40
CA ILE A 55 -2.69 -15.32 -2.26
C ILE A 55 -1.44 -16.22 -2.24
N ALA A 56 -0.25 -15.63 -2.39
CA ALA A 56 1.00 -16.38 -2.33
C ALA A 56 1.24 -17.03 -0.96
N PHE A 57 0.89 -16.32 0.13
CA PHE A 57 0.97 -16.81 1.49
C PHE A 57 0.06 -18.02 1.70
N GLU A 58 -1.22 -17.94 1.32
CA GLU A 58 -2.19 -19.03 1.46
C GLU A 58 -1.73 -20.29 0.70
N VAL A 59 -1.28 -20.13 -0.55
CA VAL A 59 -0.74 -21.25 -1.35
C VAL A 59 0.49 -21.88 -0.70
N LYS A 60 1.41 -21.07 -0.15
CA LYS A 60 2.64 -21.60 0.47
C LYS A 60 2.37 -22.24 1.84
N LEU A 61 1.40 -21.71 2.58
CA LEU A 61 0.96 -22.26 3.86
C LEU A 61 0.31 -23.63 3.66
N GLN A 62 -0.58 -23.79 2.67
CA GLN A 62 -1.21 -25.08 2.34
C GLN A 62 -0.19 -26.16 1.94
N LYS A 63 0.93 -25.78 1.32
CA LYS A 63 2.01 -26.73 0.99
C LYS A 63 2.82 -27.11 2.22
N THR A 64 3.05 -26.14 3.12
CA THR A 64 3.83 -26.35 4.35
C THR A 64 3.08 -27.23 5.36
N SER A 65 1.75 -27.13 5.43
CA SER A 65 0.93 -27.94 6.36
C SER A 65 0.96 -29.46 6.07
N ARG A 66 1.54 -29.87 4.93
CA ARG A 66 1.76 -31.29 4.58
C ARG A 66 3.12 -31.81 5.02
N SER A 67 4.01 -30.94 5.51
CA SER A 67 5.31 -31.34 6.08
C SER A 67 5.15 -31.73 7.56
N THR A 68 5.93 -32.71 8.00
CA THR A 68 6.03 -33.17 9.39
C THR A 68 7.01 -32.37 10.24
N ASP A 69 7.64 -31.33 9.69
CA ASP A 69 8.67 -30.57 10.38
C ASP A 69 8.08 -29.56 11.39
N PHE A 70 6.77 -29.31 11.34
CA PHE A 70 6.00 -28.38 12.20
C PHE A 70 6.64 -26.99 12.39
N ARG A 71 7.53 -26.59 11.48
CA ARG A 71 8.26 -25.33 11.50
C ARG A 71 7.71 -24.39 10.43
N VAL A 72 7.56 -23.12 10.78
CA VAL A 72 7.17 -22.08 9.83
C VAL A 72 8.39 -21.70 8.98
N PRO A 73 8.35 -21.85 7.64
CA PRO A 73 9.45 -21.44 6.77
C PRO A 73 9.67 -19.93 6.81
N GLN A 74 10.93 -19.50 6.74
CA GLN A 74 11.31 -18.08 6.74
C GLN A 74 10.53 -17.24 5.71
N SER A 75 10.25 -17.80 4.53
CA SER A 75 9.49 -17.09 3.49
C SER A 75 8.03 -16.79 3.88
N ILE A 76 7.42 -17.59 4.75
CA ILE A 76 6.08 -17.33 5.29
C ILE A 76 6.15 -16.17 6.28
N CYS A 77 7.17 -16.14 7.14
CA CYS A 77 7.43 -15.00 8.04
C CYS A 77 7.65 -13.70 7.25
N THR A 78 8.43 -13.73 6.17
CA THR A 78 8.64 -12.56 5.30
C THR A 78 7.33 -12.07 4.68
N MET A 79 6.48 -12.97 4.18
CA MET A 79 5.17 -12.57 3.63
C MET A 79 4.25 -11.97 4.70
N PHE A 80 4.28 -12.49 5.93
CA PHE A 80 3.55 -11.90 7.05
C PHE A 80 4.05 -10.49 7.38
N ASN A 81 5.36 -10.31 7.48
CA ASN A 81 5.97 -8.99 7.72
C ASN A 81 5.53 -7.98 6.65
N VAL A 82 5.54 -8.36 5.36
CA VAL A 82 5.05 -7.51 4.27
C VAL A 82 3.60 -7.09 4.47
N MET A 83 2.72 -7.98 4.95
CA MET A 83 1.32 -7.63 5.23
C MET A 83 1.18 -6.68 6.43
N VAL A 84 1.98 -6.87 7.47
CA VAL A 84 2.02 -5.97 8.65
C VAL A 84 2.53 -4.59 8.25
N ASP A 85 3.61 -4.54 7.48
CA ASP A 85 4.19 -3.30 6.97
C ASP A 85 3.19 -2.56 6.08
N ALA A 86 2.51 -3.27 5.18
CA ALA A 86 1.46 -2.69 4.34
C ALA A 86 0.33 -2.05 5.17
N LYS A 87 -0.06 -2.65 6.30
CA LYS A 87 -1.05 -2.08 7.22
C LYS A 87 -0.55 -0.80 7.90
N ALA A 88 0.72 -0.77 8.31
CA ALA A 88 1.31 0.45 8.89
C ALA A 88 1.38 1.57 7.83
N GLN A 89 1.80 1.22 6.61
CA GLN A 89 1.93 2.17 5.51
C GLN A 89 0.57 2.66 4.99
N SER A 90 -0.48 1.84 5.00
CA SER A 90 -1.81 2.30 4.58
C SER A 90 -2.36 3.38 5.51
N THR A 91 -2.08 3.28 6.82
CA THR A 91 -2.49 4.32 7.77
C THR A 91 -1.71 5.62 7.52
N LYS A 92 -0.40 5.52 7.24
CA LYS A 92 0.46 6.69 6.96
C LYS A 92 0.12 7.36 5.63
N LEU A 93 0.08 6.60 4.54
CA LEU A 93 0.00 7.10 3.17
C LEU A 93 -1.43 7.35 2.70
N CYS A 94 -2.43 6.69 3.29
CA CYS A 94 -3.81 6.77 2.84
C CYS A 94 -4.75 7.44 3.86
N SER A 95 -4.22 8.18 4.84
CA SER A 95 -5.06 8.97 5.75
C SER A 95 -5.87 10.01 4.95
N MET A 96 -7.13 9.66 4.68
CA MET A 96 -8.15 10.52 4.07
C MET A 96 -9.10 10.99 5.17
N GLU A 97 -9.50 12.26 5.11
CA GLU A 97 -10.61 12.74 5.95
C GLU A 97 -11.89 11.99 5.51
N MET A 98 -12.56 11.36 6.48
CA MET A 98 -13.81 10.62 6.29
C MET A 98 -14.88 11.56 5.69
N GLY A 99 -15.07 11.51 4.37
CA GLY A 99 -16.04 12.34 3.66
C GLY A 99 -15.91 12.40 2.15
N GLN A 100 -14.74 12.04 1.59
CA GLN A 100 -14.47 12.18 0.14
C GLN A 100 -14.73 10.92 -0.70
N GLU A 101 -15.19 9.81 -0.11
CA GLU A 101 -15.41 8.55 -0.83
C GLU A 101 -16.54 8.59 -1.88
N HIS A 102 -17.34 9.66 -1.95
CA HIS A 102 -18.56 9.68 -2.77
C HIS A 102 -18.53 10.58 -4.01
N GLN A 103 -17.43 11.29 -4.30
CA GLN A 103 -17.37 12.23 -5.44
C GLN A 103 -16.57 11.69 -6.64
N TYR A 104 -16.69 10.38 -6.91
CA TYR A 104 -15.85 9.63 -7.85
C TYR A 104 -16.19 9.77 -9.35
N HIS A 105 -17.29 10.41 -9.74
CA HIS A 105 -17.77 10.34 -11.14
C HIS A 105 -18.27 11.67 -11.73
N SER A 106 -17.60 12.79 -11.45
CA SER A 106 -17.74 13.92 -12.37
C SER A 106 -16.83 13.67 -13.57
N LYS A 107 -17.46 13.23 -14.67
CA LYS A 107 -16.84 13.13 -15.98
C LYS A 107 -16.17 14.47 -16.31
N ILE A 108 -14.87 14.42 -16.58
CA ILE A 108 -14.15 15.53 -17.18
C ILE A 108 -14.63 15.59 -18.64
N ASP A 109 -15.29 16.69 -19.00
CA ASP A 109 -15.50 17.11 -20.39
C ASP A 109 -14.27 17.93 -20.83
#